data_AF-A0A920TL60-F1
#
_entry.id   AF-A0A920TL60-F1
#
_cell.length_a   1.000
_cell.length_b   1.000
_cell.length_c   1.000
_cell.angle_alpha   90.00
_cell.angle_beta   90.00
_cell.angle_gamma   90.00
#
_symmetry.space_group_name_H-M   'P 1'
#
loop_
_entity.id
_entity.type
_entity.pdbx_description
1 polymer ?
#
loop_
_entity_poly.entity_id
_entity_poly.type
_entity_poly.pdbx_seq_one_letter_code
_entity_poly.pdbx_strand_id
1 'polypeptide(L)' 'MGILKGLVLDEMNDFIKVPVATNMGISRNALLAYNCDVAVAISGKYGTLSEISYAYSWKNRSLVYTAGR' A
#
# COMPACT_ATOMS: atom_id res chain seq x y z
N MET A 1 10.52 -4.18 0.48
CA MET A 1 9.69 -5.03 1.36
C MET A 1 8.31 -5.10 0.74
N GLY A 2 7.77 -6.30 0.51
CA GLY A 2 6.45 -6.49 -0.11
C GLY A 2 5.46 -7.00 0.92
N ILE A 3 4.41 -6.24 1.18
CA ILE A 3 3.32 -6.70 2.06
C ILE A 3 2.25 -7.35 1.18
N LEU A 4 1.99 -8.64 1.40
CA LEU A 4 1.06 -9.44 0.60
C LEU A 4 -0.27 -9.59 1.33
N LYS A 5 -1.35 -9.76 0.57
CA LYS A 5 -2.74 -9.77 1.09
C LYS A 5 -3.14 -11.14 1.62
N GLY A 6 -2.60 -12.21 1.04
CA GLY A 6 -2.90 -13.60 1.32
C GLY A 6 -1.94 -14.24 2.32
N LEU A 7 -2.12 -15.55 2.48
CA LEU A 7 -1.33 -16.43 3.34
C LEU A 7 -0.08 -16.99 2.64
N VAL A 8 -0.06 -16.93 1.32
CA VAL A 8 0.99 -17.52 0.48
C VAL A 8 1.78 -16.45 -0.25
N LEU A 9 3.04 -16.76 -0.55
CA LEU A 9 3.95 -15.84 -1.25
C LEU A 9 3.76 -15.85 -2.77
N ASP A 10 2.88 -16.68 -3.30
CA ASP A 10 2.68 -16.89 -4.75
C ASP A 10 2.25 -15.62 -5.50
N GLU A 11 1.70 -14.64 -4.80
CA GLU A 11 1.31 -13.33 -5.36
C GLU A 11 2.46 -12.30 -5.37
N MET A 12 3.66 -12.72 -4.94
CA MET A 12 4.86 -11.89 -4.96
C MET A 12 5.41 -11.74 -6.39
N ASN A 13 5.97 -10.57 -6.70
CA ASN A 13 6.78 -10.37 -7.90
C ASN A 13 8.28 -10.63 -7.63
N ASP A 14 9.05 -10.89 -8.68
CA ASP A 14 10.50 -11.20 -8.58
C ASP A 14 11.34 -10.04 -8.02
N PHE A 15 10.78 -8.85 -7.91
CA PHE A 15 11.46 -7.66 -7.40
C PHE A 15 11.34 -7.51 -5.88
N ILE A 16 10.51 -8.30 -5.21
CA ILE A 16 10.36 -8.23 -3.75
C ILE A 16 11.48 -9.04 -3.07
N LYS A 17 12.39 -8.32 -2.41
CA LYS A 17 13.50 -8.92 -1.65
C LYS A 17 13.11 -9.47 -0.27
N VAL A 18 12.04 -8.93 0.33
CA VAL A 18 11.55 -9.31 1.67
C VAL A 18 10.02 -9.33 1.62
N PRO A 19 9.40 -10.50 1.40
CA PRO A 19 7.95 -10.62 1.40
C PRO A 19 7.38 -10.86 2.80
N VAL A 20 6.20 -10.32 3.06
CA VAL A 20 5.44 -10.51 4.31
C VAL A 20 3.99 -10.85 3.96
N ALA A 21 3.63 -12.12 4.12
CA ALA A 21 2.23 -12.57 4.01
C ALA A 21 1.48 -12.21 5.30
N THR A 22 0.51 -11.31 5.20
CA THR A 22 -0.21 -10.79 6.37
C THR A 22 -1.58 -11.42 6.58
N ASN A 23 -2.15 -12.06 5.55
CA ASN A 23 -3.54 -12.52 5.54
C ASN A 23 -4.58 -11.45 5.94
N MET A 24 -4.26 -10.16 5.72
CA MET A 24 -5.10 -9.04 6.14
C MET A 24 -6.04 -8.52 5.04
N GLY A 25 -6.01 -9.10 3.84
CA GLY A 25 -6.87 -8.68 2.73
C GLY A 25 -6.77 -7.17 2.46
N ILE A 26 -7.92 -6.48 2.47
CA ILE A 26 -8.02 -5.02 2.26
C ILE A 26 -7.52 -4.22 3.47
N SER A 27 -7.63 -4.78 4.68
CA SER A 27 -7.19 -4.12 5.93
C SER A 27 -5.67 -3.87 5.96
N ARG A 28 -4.91 -4.58 5.14
CA ARG A 28 -3.47 -4.35 4.94
C ARG A 28 -3.18 -2.93 4.45
N ASN A 29 -4.09 -2.31 3.70
CA ASN A 29 -3.88 -0.97 3.14
C ASN A 29 -3.66 0.08 4.23
N ALA A 30 -4.33 -0.06 5.37
CA ALA A 30 -4.09 0.80 6.54
C ALA A 30 -2.69 0.57 7.15
N LEU A 31 -2.23 -0.70 7.20
CA LEU A 31 -0.88 -1.02 7.66
C LEU A 31 0.19 -0.35 6.78
N LEU A 32 0.03 -0.37 5.46
CA LEU A 32 0.91 0.37 4.54
C LEU A 32 0.90 1.87 4.81
N ALA A 33 -0.30 2.45 4.91
CA ALA A 33 -0.48 3.89 5.10
C ALA A 33 0.12 4.37 6.43
N TYR A 34 0.02 3.60 7.51
CA TYR A 34 0.56 3.98 8.81
C TYR A 34 2.08 3.80 8.94
N ASN A 35 2.66 2.81 8.26
CA ASN A 35 4.09 2.47 8.39
C ASN A 35 5.01 3.19 7.39
N CYS A 36 4.50 4.10 6.54
CA CYS A 36 5.32 4.84 5.58
C CYS A 36 5.48 6.31 5.97
N ASP A 37 6.68 6.89 5.83
CA ASP A 37 6.92 8.31 6.12
C ASP A 37 6.46 9.25 5.00
N VAL A 38 6.55 8.77 3.77
CA VAL A 38 6.08 9.43 2.56
C VAL A 38 5.35 8.39 1.71
N ALA A 39 4.18 8.77 1.19
CA ALA A 39 3.38 7.92 0.32
C ALA A 39 3.33 8.52 -1.09
N VAL A 40 3.66 7.70 -2.09
CA VAL A 40 3.58 8.07 -3.51
C VAL A 40 2.56 7.17 -4.18
N ALA A 41 1.47 7.76 -4.66
CA ALA A 41 0.42 7.05 -5.38
C ALA A 41 0.52 7.37 -6.87
N ILE A 42 0.73 6.34 -7.69
CA ILE A 42 0.92 6.46 -9.15
C ILE A 42 -0.23 5.76 -9.85
N SER A 43 -1.16 6.54 -10.40
CA SER A 43 -2.39 6.01 -10.98
C SER A 43 -3.13 5.07 -10.02
N GLY A 44 -4.13 4.34 -10.49
CA GLY A 44 -4.84 3.34 -9.69
C GLY A 44 -6.34 3.57 -9.62
N LYS A 45 -7.04 2.55 -9.12
CA LYS A 45 -8.51 2.53 -8.97
C LYS A 45 -8.88 2.63 -7.49
N TYR A 46 -10.02 2.07 -7.10
CA TYR A 46 -10.55 2.13 -5.74
C TYR A 46 -9.56 1.70 -4.64
N GLY A 47 -8.73 0.68 -4.88
CA GLY A 47 -7.74 0.23 -3.89
C GLY A 47 -6.69 1.29 -3.53
N THR A 48 -6.18 2.00 -4.54
CA THR A 48 -5.20 3.08 -4.35
C THR A 48 -5.84 4.31 -3.72
N LEU A 49 -7.10 4.61 -4.09
CA LEU A 49 -7.85 5.69 -3.46
C LEU A 49 -8.05 5.44 -1.95
N SER A 50 -8.32 4.19 -1.56
CA SER A 50 -8.39 3.80 -0.14
C SER A 50 -7.06 3.99 0.57
N GLU A 51 -5.93 3.59 -0.02
CA GLU A 51 -4.59 3.80 0.55
C GLU A 51 -4.28 5.29 0.73
N ILE A 52 -4.64 6.13 -0.25
CA ILE A 52 -4.52 7.59 -0.17
C ILE A 52 -5.38 8.14 0.99
N SER A 53 -6.62 7.67 1.12
CA SER A 53 -7.52 8.14 2.19
C SER A 53 -7.00 7.78 3.58
N TYR A 54 -6.41 6.59 3.75
CA TYR A 54 -5.77 6.20 5.02
C TYR A 54 -4.52 7.03 5.30
N ALA A 55 -3.68 7.28 4.29
CA ALA A 55 -2.48 8.09 4.43
C ALA A 55 -2.81 9.55 4.78
N TYR A 56 -3.88 10.11 4.20
CA TYR A 56 -4.34 11.46 4.49
C TYR A 56 -5.05 11.56 5.86
N SER A 57 -5.76 10.51 6.27
CA SER A 57 -6.41 10.45 7.59
C SER A 57 -5.41 10.46 8.74
N TRP A 58 -4.16 10.05 8.51
CA TRP A 58 -3.11 10.11 9.52
C TRP A 58 -2.37 11.45 9.45
N LYS A 59 -2.37 12.21 10.55
CA LYS A 59 -1.74 13.55 10.61
C LYS A 59 -0.25 13.47 10.26
N ASN A 60 0.20 14.38 9.37
CA ASN A 60 1.60 14.72 9.05
C ASN A 60 2.38 13.82 8.06
N ARG A 61 1.73 13.20 7.06
CA ARG A 61 2.48 12.53 5.98
C ARG A 61 2.38 13.30 4.66
N SER A 62 3.50 13.46 3.97
CA SER A 62 3.52 14.03 2.61
C SER A 62 2.99 12.98 1.62
N LEU A 63 1.93 13.34 0.90
CA LEU A 63 1.36 12.51 -0.17
C LEU A 63 1.68 13.15 -1.53
N VAL A 64 2.25 12.36 -2.43
CA VAL A 64 2.41 12.73 -3.85
C VAL A 64 1.50 11.84 -4.68
N TYR A 65 0.53 12.44 -5.36
CA TYR A 65 -0.40 11.73 -6.25
C TYR A 65 -0.20 12.17 -7.69
N THR A 66 -0.02 11.19 -8.59
CA THR A 66 -0.05 11.43 -10.04
C THR A 66 -1.23 10.68 -10.64
N ALA A 67 -2.18 11.44 -11.21
CA ALA A 67 -3.31 10.88 -11.94
C ALA A 67 -2.82 10.30 -13.27
N GLY A 68 -3.09 9.02 -13.51
CA GLY A 68 -2.95 8.44 -14.85
C GLY A 68 -3.91 9.15 -15.81
N ARG A 69 -3.43 9.47 -17.02
CA ARG A 69 -4.26 10.03 -18.10
C ARG A 69 -5.43 9.13 -18.46
#